data_AF-A0A1Q5TL56-F1
#
_entry.id   AF-A0A1Q5TL56-F1
#
_cell.length_a   1.000
_cell.length_b   1.000
_cell.length_c   1.000
_cell.angle_alpha   90.00
_cell.angle_beta   90.00
_cell.angle_gamma   90.00
#
_symmetry.space_group_name_H-M   'P 1'
#
loop_
_entity.id
_entity.type
_entity.pdbx_description
1 polymer ?
#
loop_
_entity_poly.entity_id
_entity_poly.type
_entity_poly.pdbx_seq_one_letter_code
_entity_poly.pdbx_strand_id
1 'polypeptide(L)'
;MCVIKWLLIMAMRTGQTHGTTIEEVLNDTSRRNNLTVQWKHPKRPVLCYWTGRRTTTLPDEPVPAQITRYWLKTMAEAAGVIGRVTTHAIRRDALRDVAMLPADKLNVTNRAIVASVAGRNSRLFLKFLKGVTDRYAEEIEALFFNLRAEADREDKRAPIFLPYLIPQKKRFKTSSINQYMEANEMDLNDTNQRQRAKRRLKQIRDEELSLESSRHRKASKEENNDAAEDYEPSSSAESDVDYGDAAFDEGEDINADTGHDEITDAEIDSIQNLIYVDRSQYKKSIRRKTK
;
A
#
# COMPACT_ATOMS: atom_id res chain seq x y z
N MET A 1 -7.84 -0.24 -10.25
CA MET A 1 -8.37 0.53 -11.40
C MET A 1 -7.32 1.53 -11.87
N CYS A 2 -6.91 1.47 -13.14
CA CYS A 2 -5.95 2.41 -13.73
C CYS A 2 -6.68 3.70 -14.17
N VAL A 3 -6.17 4.87 -13.81
CA VAL A 3 -6.78 6.17 -14.13
C VAL A 3 -6.93 6.37 -15.65
N ILE A 4 -5.95 5.90 -16.42
CA ILE A 4 -5.96 5.97 -17.89
C ILE A 4 -7.14 5.17 -18.46
N LYS A 5 -7.36 3.95 -17.96
CA LYS A 5 -8.49 3.11 -18.40
C LYS A 5 -9.82 3.77 -18.08
N TRP A 6 -9.95 4.37 -16.90
CA TRP A 6 -11.16 5.09 -16.52
C TRP A 6 -11.40 6.32 -17.42
N LEU A 7 -10.38 7.14 -17.66
CA LEU A 7 -10.49 8.29 -18.57
C LEU A 7 -10.90 7.87 -19.98
N LEU A 8 -10.34 6.77 -20.49
CA LEU A 8 -10.70 6.23 -21.80
C LEU A 8 -12.16 5.77 -21.85
N ILE A 9 -12.64 5.04 -20.84
CA ILE A 9 -14.04 4.61 -20.73
C ILE A 9 -14.98 5.82 -20.70
N MET A 10 -14.64 6.84 -19.91
CA MET A 10 -15.44 8.07 -19.83
C MET A 10 -15.44 8.84 -21.16
N ALA A 11 -14.31 8.92 -21.85
CA ALA A 11 -14.21 9.54 -23.16
C ALA A 11 -15.07 8.81 -24.21
N MET A 12 -15.05 7.47 -24.24
CA MET A 12 -15.90 6.68 -25.12
C MET A 12 -17.39 6.87 -24.80
N ARG A 13 -17.76 6.84 -23.52
CA ARG A 13 -19.15 7.03 -23.07
C ARG A 13 -19.70 8.41 -23.40
N THR A 14 -18.83 9.43 -23.43
CA THR A 14 -19.19 10.81 -23.77
C THR A 14 -19.03 11.13 -25.27
N GLY A 15 -18.56 10.18 -26.08
CA GLY A 15 -18.35 10.37 -27.52
C GLY A 15 -17.19 11.29 -27.88
N GLN A 16 -16.20 11.41 -26.98
CA GLN A 16 -15.00 12.23 -27.18
C GLN A 16 -13.91 11.51 -27.98
N THR A 17 -14.07 10.22 -28.26
CA THR A 17 -13.19 9.41 -29.10
C THR A 17 -13.83 9.15 -30.46
N HIS A 18 -13.04 8.73 -31.44
CA HIS A 18 -13.54 8.35 -32.77
C HIS A 18 -14.27 7.00 -32.79
N GLY A 19 -14.02 6.13 -31.80
CA GLY A 19 -14.71 4.85 -31.60
C GLY A 19 -15.56 4.82 -30.34
N THR A 20 -16.54 3.91 -30.31
CA THR A 20 -17.39 3.62 -29.14
C THR A 20 -16.93 2.38 -28.39
N THR A 21 -16.21 1.48 -29.07
CA THR A 21 -15.60 0.28 -28.49
C THR A 21 -14.10 0.45 -28.33
N ILE A 22 -13.51 -0.33 -27.41
CA ILE A 22 -12.06 -0.30 -27.16
C ILE A 22 -11.29 -0.72 -28.41
N GLU A 23 -11.78 -1.74 -29.13
CA GLU A 23 -11.16 -2.25 -30.36
C GLU A 23 -11.14 -1.19 -31.47
N GLU A 24 -12.22 -0.43 -31.63
CA GLU A 24 -12.26 0.69 -32.58
C GLU A 24 -11.24 1.77 -32.23
N VAL A 25 -11.15 2.14 -30.95
CA VAL A 25 -10.18 3.15 -30.50
C VAL A 25 -8.75 2.65 -30.68
N LEU A 26 -8.47 1.39 -30.38
CA LEU A 26 -7.15 0.79 -30.58
C LEU A 26 -6.79 0.71 -32.07
N ASN A 27 -7.72 0.30 -32.93
CA ASN A 27 -7.53 0.27 -34.37
C ASN A 27 -7.33 1.67 -34.96
N ASP A 28 -8.02 2.69 -34.45
CA ASP A 28 -7.79 4.09 -34.85
C ASP A 28 -6.41 4.59 -34.40
N THR A 29 -5.96 4.21 -33.20
CA THR A 29 -4.62 4.57 -32.73
C THR A 29 -3.50 3.84 -33.47
N SER A 30 -3.68 2.56 -33.82
CA SER A 30 -2.66 1.76 -34.52
C SER A 30 -2.46 2.20 -35.96
N ARG A 31 -3.50 2.74 -36.60
CA ARG A 31 -3.42 3.34 -37.95
C ARG A 31 -2.60 4.63 -38.00
N ARG A 32 -2.27 5.23 -36.85
CA ARG A 32 -1.54 6.50 -36.78
C ARG A 32 -0.08 6.27 -36.44
N ASN A 33 0.80 6.97 -37.14
CA ASN A 33 2.26 6.87 -36.91
C ASN A 33 2.68 7.25 -35.49
N ASN A 34 1.94 8.18 -34.85
CA ASN A 34 2.29 8.66 -33.51
C ASN A 34 1.75 7.77 -32.38
N LEU A 35 0.96 6.73 -32.68
CA LEU A 35 0.36 5.81 -31.70
C LEU A 35 -0.36 6.51 -30.53
N THR A 36 -0.94 7.69 -30.79
CA THR A 36 -1.58 8.55 -29.77
C THR A 36 -3.09 8.54 -29.93
N VAL A 37 -3.79 8.42 -28.80
CA VAL A 37 -5.25 8.65 -28.73
C VAL A 37 -5.49 10.15 -28.93
N GLN A 38 -6.21 10.51 -29.99
CA GLN A 38 -6.66 11.90 -30.21
C GLN A 38 -8.13 12.03 -29.84
N TRP A 39 -8.42 13.11 -29.12
CA TRP A 39 -9.79 13.48 -28.81
C TRP A 39 -10.45 14.10 -30.04
N LYS A 40 -11.67 13.65 -30.33
CA LYS A 40 -12.53 14.20 -31.39
C LYS A 40 -12.75 15.71 -31.21
N HIS A 41 -12.78 16.17 -29.97
CA HIS A 41 -12.88 17.58 -29.61
C HIS A 41 -11.71 17.98 -28.70
N PRO A 42 -10.59 18.49 -29.24
CA PRO A 42 -9.37 18.73 -28.45
C PRO A 42 -9.53 19.82 -27.38
N LYS A 43 -10.51 20.71 -27.52
CA LYS A 43 -10.81 21.77 -26.55
C LYS A 43 -11.73 21.33 -25.41
N ARG A 44 -12.36 20.15 -25.53
CA ARG A 44 -13.31 19.67 -24.52
C ARG A 44 -12.60 18.84 -23.46
N PRO A 45 -12.96 19.02 -22.18
CA PRO A 45 -12.43 18.18 -21.12
C PRO A 45 -12.97 16.76 -21.26
N VAL A 46 -12.11 15.77 -20.99
CA VAL A 46 -12.51 14.34 -20.94
C VAL A 46 -13.53 14.10 -19.82
N LEU A 47 -13.38 14.81 -18.70
CA LEU A 47 -14.33 14.80 -17.59
C LEU A 47 -15.18 16.07 -17.67
N CYS A 48 -16.40 15.90 -18.18
CA CYS A 48 -17.38 16.97 -18.33
C CYS A 48 -18.22 17.14 -17.05
N TYR A 49 -18.59 18.38 -16.72
CA TYR A 49 -19.46 18.65 -15.57
C TYR A 49 -20.84 17.99 -15.74
N TRP A 50 -21.31 17.29 -14.70
CA TRP A 50 -22.69 16.80 -14.63
C TRP A 50 -23.54 17.77 -13.83
N THR A 51 -24.59 18.28 -14.45
CA THR A 51 -25.59 19.07 -13.73
C THR A 51 -26.44 18.15 -12.84
N GLY A 52 -26.78 18.61 -11.64
CA GLY A 52 -27.46 17.80 -10.60
C GLY A 52 -28.82 17.20 -11.01
N ARG A 53 -29.40 17.63 -12.14
CA ARG A 53 -30.48 16.90 -12.82
C ARG A 53 -29.83 15.87 -13.75
N ARG A 54 -29.74 14.64 -13.22
CA ARG A 54 -29.10 13.37 -13.65
C ARG A 54 -28.96 13.02 -15.15
N THR A 55 -29.28 13.89 -16.10
CA THR A 55 -29.33 13.61 -17.54
C THR A 55 -28.52 14.56 -18.41
N THR A 56 -28.09 15.72 -17.92
CA THR A 56 -27.39 16.70 -18.77
C THR A 56 -25.94 16.89 -18.37
N THR A 57 -25.04 16.42 -19.24
CA THR A 57 -23.62 16.75 -19.24
C THR A 57 -23.40 18.11 -19.91
N LEU A 58 -22.54 18.94 -19.33
CA LEU A 58 -22.03 20.15 -19.96
C LEU A 58 -20.68 19.81 -20.61
N PRO A 59 -20.63 19.53 -21.92
CA PRO A 59 -19.43 18.97 -22.57
C PRO A 59 -18.26 19.95 -22.65
N ASP A 60 -18.51 21.24 -22.47
CA ASP A 60 -17.51 22.29 -22.58
C ASP A 60 -16.97 22.74 -21.21
N GLU A 61 -17.56 22.27 -20.11
CA GLU A 61 -17.18 22.67 -18.75
C GLU A 61 -16.48 21.51 -18.02
N PRO A 62 -15.27 21.72 -17.47
CA PRO A 62 -14.54 20.66 -16.79
C PRO A 62 -15.17 20.36 -15.43
N VAL A 63 -15.07 19.09 -14.99
CA VAL A 63 -15.46 18.72 -13.62
C VAL A 63 -14.53 19.40 -12.61
N PRO A 64 -15.05 20.17 -11.64
CA PRO A 64 -14.25 20.72 -10.57
C PRO A 64 -13.74 19.60 -9.65
N ALA A 65 -12.51 19.71 -9.17
CA ALA A 65 -11.85 18.69 -8.35
C ALA A 65 -12.64 18.34 -7.07
N GLN A 66 -13.41 19.28 -6.53
CA GLN A 66 -14.27 19.08 -5.35
C GLN A 66 -15.33 17.99 -5.60
N ILE A 67 -15.93 17.97 -6.79
CA ILE A 67 -16.94 16.96 -7.15
C ILE A 67 -16.30 15.57 -7.21
N THR A 68 -15.12 15.45 -7.82
CA THR A 68 -14.40 14.16 -7.85
C THR A 68 -14.05 13.67 -6.45
N ARG A 69 -13.66 14.56 -5.53
CA ARG A 69 -13.40 14.22 -4.12
C ARG A 69 -14.67 13.80 -3.40
N TYR A 70 -15.78 14.48 -3.64
CA TYR A 70 -17.09 14.12 -3.10
C TYR A 70 -17.51 12.71 -3.56
N TRP A 71 -17.44 12.43 -4.87
CA TRP A 71 -17.75 11.10 -5.39
C TRP A 71 -16.86 10.02 -4.79
N LEU A 72 -15.56 10.30 -4.66
CA LEU A 72 -14.63 9.36 -4.04
C LEU A 72 -15.02 9.05 -2.59
N LYS A 73 -15.40 10.08 -1.81
CA LYS A 73 -15.90 9.91 -0.44
C LYS A 73 -17.17 9.06 -0.42
N THR A 74 -18.17 9.37 -1.24
CA THR A 74 -19.42 8.60 -1.29
C THR A 74 -19.21 7.14 -1.70
N MET A 75 -18.31 6.87 -2.65
CA MET A 75 -17.95 5.50 -3.05
C MET A 75 -17.23 4.75 -1.92
N ALA A 76 -16.36 5.43 -1.18
CA ALA A 76 -15.68 4.86 -0.03
C ALA A 76 -16.65 4.52 1.10
N GLU A 77 -17.61 5.41 1.39
CA GLU A 77 -18.67 5.18 2.37
C GLU A 77 -19.56 4.01 1.96
N ALA A 78 -19.98 3.95 0.70
CA ALA A 78 -20.75 2.83 0.16
C ALA A 78 -19.98 1.49 0.21
N ALA A 79 -18.65 1.53 0.11
CA ALA A 79 -17.79 0.36 0.27
C ALA A 79 -17.49 0.02 1.75
N GLY A 80 -18.01 0.77 2.72
CA GLY A 80 -17.79 0.53 4.15
C GLY A 80 -16.41 0.94 4.66
N VAL A 81 -15.70 1.82 3.94
CA VAL A 81 -14.37 2.31 4.38
C VAL A 81 -14.55 3.34 5.49
N ILE A 82 -14.14 3.00 6.70
CA ILE A 82 -14.31 3.82 7.92
C ILE A 82 -13.32 5.02 7.94
N GLY A 83 -12.21 4.93 7.21
CA GLY A 83 -11.15 5.96 7.20
C GLY A 83 -11.36 7.08 6.17
N ARG A 84 -10.67 8.21 6.37
CA ARG A 84 -10.65 9.32 5.40
C ARG A 84 -9.99 8.87 4.08
N VAL A 85 -10.80 8.68 3.04
CA VAL A 85 -10.30 8.38 1.70
C VAL A 85 -9.88 9.65 0.98
N THR A 86 -8.57 9.76 0.73
CA THR A 86 -7.97 10.84 -0.08
C THR A 86 -7.29 10.22 -1.29
N THR A 87 -7.10 11.00 -2.36
CA THR A 87 -6.29 10.57 -3.51
C THR A 87 -4.87 10.18 -3.11
N HIS A 88 -4.29 10.86 -2.12
CA HIS A 88 -3.01 10.51 -1.52
C HIS A 88 -3.05 9.19 -0.76
N ALA A 89 -4.13 8.89 -0.02
CA ALA A 89 -4.27 7.61 0.66
C ALA A 89 -4.32 6.45 -0.34
N ILE A 90 -5.11 6.58 -1.42
CA ILE A 90 -5.18 5.57 -2.48
C ILE A 90 -3.82 5.35 -3.14
N ARG A 91 -3.09 6.45 -3.42
CA ARG A 91 -1.73 6.36 -3.97
C ARG A 91 -0.78 5.68 -2.99
N ARG A 92 -0.82 6.05 -1.71
CA ARG A 92 0.03 5.47 -0.66
C ARG A 92 -0.22 3.98 -0.51
N ASP A 93 -1.48 3.56 -0.50
CA ASP A 93 -1.84 2.14 -0.38
C ASP A 93 -1.45 1.36 -1.64
N ALA A 94 -1.63 1.94 -2.84
CA ALA A 94 -1.12 1.33 -4.06
C ALA A 94 0.40 1.13 -4.03
N LEU A 95 1.16 2.11 -3.52
CA LEU A 95 2.61 1.99 -3.36
C LEU A 95 3.00 0.97 -2.29
N ARG A 96 2.25 0.90 -1.19
CA ARG A 96 2.47 -0.09 -0.12
C ARG A 96 2.24 -1.51 -0.64
N ASP A 97 1.17 -1.72 -1.40
CA ASP A 97 0.86 -3.03 -1.98
C ASP A 97 1.96 -3.47 -2.95
N VAL A 98 2.45 -2.54 -3.78
CA VAL A 98 3.59 -2.81 -4.67
C VAL A 98 4.87 -3.10 -3.90
N ALA A 99 5.11 -2.43 -2.77
CA ALA A 99 6.28 -2.68 -1.92
C ALA A 99 6.25 -4.08 -1.26
N MET A 100 5.06 -4.61 -1.02
CA MET A 100 4.83 -5.89 -0.36
C MET A 100 4.85 -7.09 -1.32
N LEU A 101 4.84 -6.85 -2.64
CA LEU A 101 4.96 -7.92 -3.62
C LEU A 101 6.23 -8.77 -3.39
N PRO A 102 6.15 -10.10 -3.53
CA PRO A 102 7.31 -10.97 -3.35
C PRO A 102 8.37 -10.63 -4.40
N ALA A 103 9.62 -10.54 -3.95
CA ALA A 103 10.76 -10.23 -4.81
C ALA A 103 10.93 -11.30 -5.91
N ASP A 104 10.52 -12.54 -5.66
CA ASP A 104 10.62 -13.63 -6.64
C ASP A 104 9.75 -13.38 -7.88
N LYS A 105 8.66 -12.62 -7.74
CA LYS A 105 7.80 -12.22 -8.88
C LYS A 105 8.29 -10.95 -9.57
N LEU A 106 9.27 -10.26 -8.98
CA LEU A 106 9.79 -8.99 -9.44
C LEU A 106 11.30 -9.16 -9.65
N ASN A 107 11.72 -9.35 -10.90
CA ASN A 107 13.14 -9.43 -11.30
C ASN A 107 13.97 -8.16 -10.99
N VAL A 108 13.45 -7.25 -10.17
CA VAL A 108 14.02 -5.97 -9.78
C VAL A 108 13.73 -5.76 -8.28
N THR A 109 14.62 -5.06 -7.58
CA THR A 109 14.39 -4.73 -6.16
C THR A 109 13.07 -3.97 -5.97
N ASN A 110 12.26 -4.38 -4.98
CA ASN A 110 10.93 -3.78 -4.71
C ASN A 110 10.97 -2.24 -4.58
N ARG A 111 12.07 -1.68 -4.05
CA ARG A 111 12.25 -0.24 -3.87
C ARG A 111 12.34 0.52 -5.19
N ALA A 112 12.97 -0.08 -6.19
CA ALA A 112 13.12 0.45 -7.53
C ALA A 112 11.75 0.59 -8.22
N ILE A 113 10.93 -0.45 -8.08
CA ILE A 113 9.57 -0.52 -8.64
C ILE A 113 8.62 0.44 -7.93
N VAL A 114 8.70 0.55 -6.61
CA VAL A 114 7.88 1.53 -5.86
C VAL A 114 8.20 2.96 -6.31
N ALA A 115 9.47 3.26 -6.62
CA ALA A 115 9.86 4.58 -7.12
C ALA A 115 9.30 4.88 -8.53
N SER A 116 9.29 3.89 -9.43
CA SER A 116 8.71 4.05 -10.78
C SER A 116 7.19 4.25 -10.71
N VAL A 117 6.47 3.44 -9.93
CA VAL A 117 5.01 3.59 -9.72
C VAL A 117 4.67 4.92 -9.03
N ALA A 118 5.56 5.42 -8.17
CA ALA A 118 5.42 6.72 -7.53
C ALA A 118 5.67 7.91 -8.48
N GLY A 119 5.96 7.69 -9.77
CA GLY A 119 6.22 8.75 -10.75
C GLY A 119 7.32 9.72 -10.32
N ARG A 120 8.18 9.30 -9.39
CA ARG A 120 9.38 10.05 -9.03
C ARG A 120 10.39 9.73 -10.12
N ASN A 121 10.74 10.75 -10.91
CA ASN A 121 11.76 10.65 -11.95
C ASN A 121 12.94 9.79 -11.48
N SER A 122 13.29 8.82 -12.31
CA SER A 122 14.38 7.83 -12.22
C SER A 122 15.76 8.37 -11.81
N ARG A 123 15.95 9.68 -11.64
CA ARG A 123 17.21 10.27 -11.16
C ARG A 123 17.56 9.88 -9.73
N LEU A 124 16.58 9.60 -8.86
CA LEU A 124 16.86 9.05 -7.53
C LEU A 124 17.07 7.53 -7.56
N PHE A 125 16.41 6.83 -8.48
CA PHE A 125 16.61 5.39 -8.74
C PHE A 125 18.06 5.11 -9.19
N LEU A 126 18.58 5.92 -10.10
CA LEU A 126 19.98 5.90 -10.55
C LEU A 126 21.00 6.27 -9.47
N LYS A 127 20.61 7.04 -8.45
CA LYS A 127 21.51 7.33 -7.31
C LYS A 127 21.66 6.13 -6.37
N PHE A 128 20.65 5.27 -6.28
CA PHE A 128 20.73 4.02 -5.51
C PHE A 128 21.49 2.92 -6.28
N LEU A 129 21.37 2.86 -7.61
CA LEU A 129 22.20 2.03 -8.49
C LEU A 129 23.37 2.85 -9.03
N LYS A 130 24.37 3.16 -8.19
CA LYS A 130 25.63 3.78 -8.65
C LYS A 130 26.25 2.93 -9.78
N GLY A 131 26.02 3.31 -11.04
CA GLY A 131 26.78 2.82 -12.19
C GLY A 131 26.00 2.32 -13.40
N VAL A 132 24.69 2.08 -13.31
CA VAL A 132 23.92 1.66 -14.50
C VAL A 132 23.43 2.91 -15.23
N THR A 133 23.86 3.12 -16.47
CA THR A 133 23.39 4.26 -17.26
C THR A 133 21.95 4.02 -17.72
N ASP A 134 21.13 5.07 -17.64
CA ASP A 134 19.71 5.15 -18.07
C ASP A 134 19.48 4.63 -19.52
N ARG A 135 20.55 4.44 -20.30
CA ARG A 135 20.51 3.90 -21.68
C ARG A 135 20.32 2.39 -21.76
N TYR A 136 20.57 1.63 -20.70
CA TYR A 136 20.50 0.16 -20.70
C TYR A 136 19.43 -0.43 -19.79
N ALA A 137 18.79 0.40 -18.96
CA ALA A 137 17.59 -0.02 -18.25
C ALA A 137 16.42 0.07 -19.25
N GLU A 138 16.03 -1.07 -19.82
CA GLU A 138 14.78 -1.18 -20.56
C GLU A 138 13.62 -0.69 -19.67
N GLU A 139 12.58 -0.14 -20.29
CA GLU A 139 11.38 0.29 -19.57
C GLU A 139 10.83 -0.92 -18.82
N ILE A 140 10.73 -0.82 -17.49
CA ILE A 140 10.24 -1.93 -16.67
C ILE A 140 8.73 -2.05 -16.96
N GLU A 141 8.37 -2.79 -18.01
CA GLU A 141 7.01 -3.15 -18.41
C GLU A 141 6.41 -4.21 -17.47
N ALA A 142 6.74 -4.18 -16.18
CA ALA A 142 6.08 -5.08 -15.25
C ALA A 142 4.64 -4.61 -15.05
N LEU A 143 3.69 -5.51 -15.30
CA LEU A 143 2.26 -5.30 -15.10
C LEU A 143 1.93 -5.31 -13.60
N PHE A 144 2.47 -4.34 -12.85
CA PHE A 144 2.40 -4.29 -11.38
C PHE A 144 0.97 -4.35 -10.83
N PHE A 145 0.00 -3.83 -11.59
CA PHE A 145 -1.40 -3.90 -11.20
C PHE A 145 -1.99 -5.31 -11.34
N ASN A 146 -1.52 -6.11 -12.29
CA ASN A 146 -1.92 -7.51 -12.43
C ASN A 146 -1.23 -8.35 -11.36
N LEU A 147 0.07 -8.15 -11.16
CA LEU A 147 0.81 -8.80 -10.07
C LEU A 147 0.19 -8.49 -8.69
N ARG A 148 -0.24 -7.24 -8.47
CA ARG A 148 -0.98 -6.84 -7.27
C ARG A 148 -2.35 -7.52 -7.16
N ALA A 149 -3.03 -7.77 -8.28
CA ALA A 149 -4.33 -8.42 -8.27
C ALA A 149 -4.22 -9.94 -8.05
N GLU A 150 -3.12 -10.54 -8.49
CA GLU A 150 -2.83 -11.98 -8.35
C GLU A 150 -2.15 -12.34 -7.03
N ALA A 151 -1.46 -11.40 -6.38
CA ALA A 151 -0.78 -11.66 -5.13
C ALA A 151 -1.76 -11.69 -3.95
N ASP A 152 -1.80 -12.81 -3.23
CA ASP A 152 -2.37 -12.84 -1.90
C ASP A 152 -1.61 -11.88 -1.00
N ARG A 153 -2.36 -11.04 -0.28
CA ARG A 153 -1.76 -10.02 0.59
C ARG A 153 -1.22 -10.69 1.84
N GLU A 154 0.09 -10.90 1.89
CA GLU A 154 0.80 -11.26 3.10
C GLU A 154 1.04 -10.00 3.96
N ASP A 155 0.35 -9.90 5.10
CA ASP A 155 0.64 -8.84 6.05
C ASP A 155 1.87 -9.21 6.88
N LYS A 156 3.05 -8.75 6.44
CA LYS A 156 4.32 -8.94 7.16
C LYS A 156 4.33 -8.31 8.56
N ARG A 157 3.36 -7.46 8.88
CA ARG A 157 3.18 -6.85 10.21
C ARG A 157 2.06 -7.49 11.01
N ALA A 158 1.32 -8.44 10.45
CA ALA A 158 0.34 -9.18 11.22
C ALA A 158 1.06 -10.00 12.30
N PRO A 159 0.47 -10.10 13.51
CA PRO A 159 1.01 -10.95 14.55
C PRO A 159 1.05 -12.39 14.03
N ILE A 160 2.22 -13.01 14.09
CA ILE A 160 2.38 -14.42 13.75
C ILE A 160 1.70 -15.23 14.86
N PHE A 161 0.58 -15.88 14.52
CA PHE A 161 -0.06 -16.83 15.43
C PHE A 161 0.77 -18.11 15.43
N LEU A 162 1.58 -18.30 16.47
CA LEU A 162 2.30 -19.54 16.67
C LEU A 162 1.29 -20.66 16.99
N PRO A 163 1.41 -21.86 16.37
CA PRO A 163 0.48 -22.96 16.60
C PRO A 163 0.59 -23.57 18.02
N TYR A 164 1.61 -23.16 18.78
CA TYR A 164 1.82 -23.57 20.15
C TYR A 164 1.70 -22.38 21.11
N LEU A 165 1.18 -22.66 22.30
CA LEU A 165 1.14 -21.68 23.38
C LEU A 165 2.57 -21.37 23.80
N ILE A 166 2.99 -20.10 23.67
CA ILE A 166 4.23 -19.64 24.29
C ILE A 166 4.07 -19.89 25.79
N PRO A 167 4.93 -20.70 26.43
CA PRO A 167 4.80 -20.98 27.85
C PRO A 167 4.94 -19.66 28.61
N GLN A 168 3.85 -19.26 29.28
CA GLN A 168 3.84 -18.07 30.12
C GLN A 168 4.96 -18.18 31.14
N LYS A 169 5.78 -17.13 31.27
CA LYS A 169 6.90 -17.09 32.22
C LYS A 169 6.37 -17.19 33.65
N LYS A 170 6.19 -18.42 34.15
CA LYS A 170 5.77 -18.66 35.53
C LYS A 170 6.85 -18.13 36.47
N ARG A 171 6.43 -17.34 37.47
CA ARG A 171 7.32 -16.91 38.55
C ARG A 171 7.71 -18.15 39.36
N PHE A 172 8.99 -18.30 39.67
CA PHE A 172 9.46 -19.37 40.56
C PHE A 172 8.82 -19.22 41.94
N LYS A 173 8.31 -20.32 42.49
CA LYS A 173 7.77 -20.33 43.85
C LYS A 173 8.93 -20.17 44.84
N THR A 174 8.67 -19.50 45.96
CA THR A 174 9.65 -19.37 47.05
C THR A 174 10.19 -20.71 47.51
N SER A 175 9.34 -21.73 47.60
CA SER A 175 9.74 -23.09 47.98
C SER A 175 10.78 -23.70 47.05
N SER A 176 10.62 -23.56 45.72
CA SER A 176 11.60 -24.07 44.75
C SER A 176 12.96 -23.36 44.83
N ILE A 177 12.97 -22.07 45.21
CA ILE A 177 14.21 -21.32 45.39
C ILE A 177 14.92 -21.80 46.65
N ASN A 178 14.18 -21.99 47.75
CA ASN A 178 14.75 -22.46 49.01
C ASN A 178 15.30 -23.89 48.87
N GLN A 179 14.59 -24.79 48.19
CA GLN A 179 15.05 -26.16 47.93
C GLN A 179 16.34 -26.17 47.09
N TYR A 180 16.45 -25.30 46.08
CA TYR A 180 17.68 -25.16 45.31
C TYR A 180 18.83 -24.58 46.15
N MET A 181 18.55 -23.65 47.05
CA MET A 181 19.56 -23.08 47.95
C MET A 181 20.08 -24.12 48.96
N GLU A 182 19.19 -24.89 49.55
CA GLU A 182 19.53 -25.97 50.48
C GLU A 182 20.35 -27.06 49.79
N ALA A 183 19.98 -27.45 48.57
CA ALA A 183 20.73 -28.44 47.77
C ALA A 183 22.13 -27.99 47.33
N ASN A 184 22.40 -26.69 47.32
CA ASN A 184 23.70 -26.12 46.95
C ASN A 184 24.42 -25.49 48.15
N GLU A 185 23.99 -25.82 49.38
CA GLU A 185 24.59 -25.36 50.64
C GLU A 185 24.72 -23.82 50.73
N MET A 186 23.74 -23.11 50.17
CA MET A 186 23.66 -21.64 50.22
C MET A 186 22.85 -21.16 51.44
N ASP A 187 23.22 -20.01 52.00
CA ASP A 187 22.54 -19.42 53.15
C ASP A 187 21.17 -18.84 52.74
N LEU A 188 20.12 -19.35 53.37
CA LEU A 188 18.72 -18.98 53.12
C LEU A 188 18.41 -17.50 53.45
N ASN A 189 19.17 -16.91 54.39
CA ASN A 189 18.95 -15.53 54.83
C ASN A 189 19.66 -14.50 53.94
N ASP A 190 20.63 -14.92 53.11
CA ASP A 190 21.36 -14.02 52.23
C ASP A 190 20.57 -13.71 50.95
N THR A 191 20.14 -12.45 50.85
CA THR A 191 19.43 -11.92 49.67
C THR A 191 20.22 -12.03 48.36
N ASN A 192 21.54 -11.94 48.40
CA ASN A 192 22.38 -12.01 47.19
C ASN A 192 22.45 -13.44 46.65
N GLN A 193 22.64 -14.41 47.55
CA GLN A 193 22.63 -15.84 47.20
C GLN A 193 21.26 -16.27 46.68
N ARG A 194 20.18 -15.75 47.26
CA ARG A 194 18.82 -15.98 46.76
C ARG A 194 18.58 -15.45 45.36
N GLN A 195 19.11 -14.29 45.01
CA GLN A 195 19.05 -13.78 43.64
C GLN A 195 19.89 -14.62 42.67
N ARG A 196 21.06 -15.09 43.11
CA ARG A 196 21.92 -15.99 42.32
C ARG A 196 21.23 -17.32 42.02
N ALA A 197 20.60 -17.92 43.03
CA ALA A 197 19.76 -19.11 42.89
C ALA A 197 18.63 -18.92 41.88
N LYS A 198 17.90 -17.78 41.96
CA LYS A 198 16.82 -17.45 41.03
C LYS A 198 17.32 -17.31 39.58
N ARG A 199 18.51 -16.71 39.37
CA ARG A 199 19.12 -16.59 38.04
C ARG A 199 19.52 -17.97 37.49
N ARG A 200 20.08 -18.85 38.33
CA ARG A 200 20.45 -20.21 37.94
C ARG A 200 19.23 -21.07 37.58
N LEU A 201 18.18 -21.06 38.40
CA LEU A 201 16.92 -21.75 38.09
C LEU A 201 16.28 -21.25 36.79
N LYS A 202 16.40 -19.94 36.50
CA LYS A 202 15.96 -19.38 35.22
C LYS A 202 16.77 -19.94 34.05
N GLN A 203 18.09 -20.00 34.16
CA GLN A 203 18.96 -20.55 33.12
C GLN A 203 18.61 -22.01 32.82
N ILE A 204 18.50 -22.84 33.85
CA ILE A 204 18.15 -24.26 33.71
C ILE A 204 16.82 -24.44 32.95
N ARG A 205 15.79 -23.67 33.34
CA ARG A 205 14.50 -23.74 32.65
C ARG A 205 14.56 -23.25 31.20
N ASP A 206 15.32 -22.19 30.94
CA ASP A 206 15.45 -21.64 29.58
C ASP A 206 16.23 -22.65 28.68
N GLU A 207 17.18 -23.40 29.24
CA GLU A 207 17.86 -24.53 28.58
C GLU A 207 16.92 -25.71 28.31
N GLU A 208 16.08 -26.11 29.28
CA GLU A 208 15.06 -27.15 29.11
C GLU A 208 14.06 -26.79 28.00
N LEU A 209 13.57 -25.54 27.98
CA LEU A 209 12.66 -25.06 26.95
C LEU A 209 13.30 -25.02 25.56
N SER A 210 14.59 -24.68 25.48
CA SER A 210 15.35 -24.71 24.22
C SER A 210 15.47 -26.13 23.68
N LEU A 211 15.74 -27.11 24.55
CA LEU A 211 15.80 -28.53 24.20
C LEU A 211 14.44 -29.05 23.73
N GLU A 212 13.35 -28.70 24.42
CA GLU A 212 11.99 -29.10 24.07
C GLU A 212 11.54 -28.50 22.73
N SER A 213 11.86 -27.22 22.49
CA SER A 213 11.62 -26.55 21.20
C SER A 213 12.40 -27.21 20.06
N SER A 214 13.64 -27.65 20.33
CA SER A 214 14.47 -28.37 19.37
C SER A 214 13.92 -29.76 19.04
N ARG A 215 13.32 -30.45 20.03
CA ARG A 215 12.63 -31.73 19.82
C ARG A 215 11.39 -31.57 18.96
N HIS A 216 10.56 -30.57 19.24
CA HIS A 216 9.38 -30.28 18.41
C HIS A 216 9.74 -29.93 16.97
N ARG A 217 10.79 -29.13 16.74
CA ARG A 217 11.28 -28.84 15.38
C ARG A 217 11.79 -30.07 14.63
N LYS A 218 12.40 -31.03 15.33
CA LYS A 218 12.83 -32.31 14.74
C LYS A 218 11.62 -33.19 14.40
N ALA A 219 10.67 -33.33 15.33
CA ALA A 219 9.44 -34.08 15.11
C ALA A 219 8.61 -33.54 13.92
N SER A 220 8.47 -32.21 13.82
CA SER A 220 7.77 -31.59 12.67
C SER A 220 8.52 -31.73 11.34
N LYS A 221 9.84 -31.93 11.37
CA LYS A 221 10.62 -32.22 10.14
C LYS A 221 10.48 -33.68 9.74
N GLU A 222 10.40 -34.61 10.70
CA GLU A 222 10.17 -36.03 10.42
C GLU A 222 8.76 -36.27 9.85
N GLU A 223 7.70 -35.66 10.40
CA GLU A 223 6.33 -35.76 9.84
C GLU A 223 6.19 -35.18 8.42
N ASN A 224 7.00 -34.19 8.04
CA ASN A 224 6.96 -33.61 6.70
C ASN A 224 7.83 -34.38 5.68
N ASN A 225 8.77 -35.22 6.14
CA ASN A 225 9.59 -36.03 5.25
C ASN A 225 8.85 -37.30 4.79
N ASP A 226 7.94 -37.85 5.59
CA ASP A 226 7.10 -38.99 5.19
C ASP A 226 6.04 -38.63 4.12
N ALA A 227 5.83 -37.34 3.85
CA ALA A 227 4.96 -36.85 2.78
C ALA A 227 5.72 -36.46 1.50
N ALA A 228 7.05 -36.56 1.48
CA ALA A 228 7.91 -36.02 0.44
C ALA A 228 8.78 -37.06 -0.31
N GLU A 229 8.41 -38.35 -0.29
CA GLU A 229 9.16 -39.41 -0.98
C GLU A 229 9.01 -39.44 -2.53
N ASP A 230 8.28 -38.51 -3.15
CA ASP A 230 8.04 -38.51 -4.61
C ASP A 230 8.61 -37.27 -5.38
N TYR A 231 9.54 -36.50 -4.81
CA TYR A 231 10.13 -35.38 -5.56
C TYR A 231 11.64 -35.24 -5.40
N GLU A 232 12.39 -35.66 -6.43
CA GLU A 232 13.83 -35.40 -6.55
C GLU A 232 14.10 -33.90 -6.69
N PRO A 233 14.89 -33.27 -5.80
CA PRO A 233 15.29 -31.89 -5.97
C PRO A 233 16.56 -31.81 -6.81
N SER A 234 16.44 -31.22 -7.99
CA SER A 234 17.58 -30.81 -8.80
C SER A 234 18.40 -29.75 -8.06
N SER A 235 19.69 -30.03 -7.93
CA SER A 235 20.70 -29.15 -7.33
C SER A 235 20.77 -27.76 -7.98
N SER A 236 20.72 -26.70 -7.18
CA SER A 236 21.24 -25.40 -7.58
C SER A 236 21.68 -24.57 -6.38
N ALA A 237 23.00 -24.39 -6.29
CA ALA A 237 23.75 -23.23 -5.82
C ALA A 237 23.20 -22.40 -4.65
N GLU A 238 23.79 -22.61 -3.48
CA GLU A 238 23.85 -21.65 -2.39
C GLU A 238 24.67 -20.42 -2.82
N SER A 239 24.15 -19.21 -2.58
CA SER A 239 24.96 -17.99 -2.61
C SER A 239 24.73 -17.21 -1.32
N ASP A 240 25.81 -17.07 -0.57
CA ASP A 240 25.93 -16.26 0.63
C ASP A 240 25.81 -14.78 0.26
N VAL A 241 24.81 -14.08 0.81
CA VAL A 241 24.73 -12.63 0.73
C VAL A 241 24.74 -12.04 2.15
N ASP A 242 25.88 -11.44 2.45
CA ASP A 242 26.22 -10.68 3.65
C ASP A 242 25.33 -9.44 3.81
N TYR A 243 24.61 -9.36 4.93
CA TYR A 243 23.73 -8.23 5.26
C TYR A 243 24.52 -7.19 6.07
N GLY A 244 25.04 -6.20 5.36
CA GLY A 244 25.61 -4.99 5.95
C GLY A 244 24.54 -4.13 6.63
N ASP A 245 24.71 -3.99 7.94
CA ASP A 245 23.96 -3.13 8.87
C ASP A 245 24.00 -1.66 8.41
N ALA A 246 22.85 -1.09 8.06
CA ALA A 246 22.73 0.32 7.69
C ALA A 246 21.70 1.00 8.60
N ALA A 247 22.24 1.77 9.55
CA ALA A 247 21.54 2.62 10.50
C ALA A 247 20.49 3.50 9.80
N PHE A 248 19.26 3.41 10.30
CA PHE A 248 18.12 4.21 9.89
C PHE A 248 18.09 5.48 10.74
N ASP A 249 18.47 6.60 10.12
CA ASP A 249 18.40 7.95 10.68
C ASP A 249 16.93 8.45 10.63
N GLU A 250 16.32 8.61 11.80
CA GLU A 250 14.94 9.06 11.97
C GLU A 250 14.87 10.59 11.79
N GLY A 251 14.15 11.02 10.75
CA GLY A 251 13.91 12.42 10.45
C GLY A 251 12.85 13.07 11.34
N GLU A 252 13.08 14.35 11.58
CA GLU A 252 12.25 15.31 12.30
C GLU A 252 10.78 15.31 11.88
N ASP A 253 9.91 15.24 12.90
CA ASP A 253 8.47 15.46 12.82
C ASP A 253 8.16 16.97 12.64
N ILE A 254 7.60 17.33 11.48
CA ILE A 254 6.92 18.61 11.30
C ILE A 254 5.43 18.39 11.56
N ASN A 255 5.00 18.77 12.77
CA ASN A 255 3.59 18.89 13.14
C ASN A 255 2.90 19.94 12.27
N ALA A 256 2.01 19.51 11.38
CA ALA A 256 1.02 20.37 10.75
C ALA A 256 -0.33 20.15 11.44
N ASP A 257 -0.49 20.88 12.55
CA ASP A 257 -1.77 21.16 13.18
C ASP A 257 -2.67 21.88 12.15
N THR A 258 -3.76 21.23 11.73
CA THR A 258 -4.82 21.87 10.94
C THR A 258 -6.15 21.47 11.52
N GLY A 259 -6.80 22.48 12.11
CA GLY A 259 -8.08 22.42 12.79
C GLY A 259 -9.17 21.73 11.98
N HIS A 260 -9.97 20.96 12.72
CA HIS A 260 -11.21 20.38 12.28
C HIS A 260 -12.28 21.47 12.15
N ASP A 261 -12.54 21.93 10.93
CA ASP A 261 -13.81 22.57 10.60
C ASP A 261 -14.68 21.52 9.90
N GLU A 262 -15.63 20.95 10.64
CA GLU A 262 -16.70 20.13 10.10
C GLU A 262 -17.65 21.02 9.30
N ILE A 263 -17.54 20.96 7.97
CA ILE A 263 -18.48 21.64 7.07
C ILE A 263 -19.84 20.95 7.22
N THR A 264 -20.80 21.69 7.78
CA THR A 264 -22.17 21.23 8.00
C THR A 264 -22.97 21.23 6.69
N ASP A 265 -24.01 20.40 6.59
CA ASP A 265 -24.86 20.30 5.39
C ASP A 265 -25.49 21.65 4.99
N ALA A 266 -25.63 22.58 5.94
CA ALA A 266 -26.10 23.95 5.69
C ALA A 266 -25.09 24.81 4.91
N GLU A 267 -23.78 24.57 5.06
CA GLU A 267 -22.74 25.28 4.28
C GLU A 267 -22.68 24.78 2.84
N ILE A 268 -23.01 23.50 2.61
CA ILE A 268 -23.12 22.91 1.26
C ILE A 268 -24.28 23.56 0.50
N ASP A 269 -25.44 23.75 1.14
CA ASP A 269 -26.58 24.46 0.55
C ASP A 269 -26.33 25.97 0.40
N SER A 270 -25.56 26.58 1.29
CA SER A 270 -25.10 27.97 1.16
C SER A 270 -24.20 28.17 -0.07
N ILE A 271 -23.24 27.26 -0.31
CA ILE A 271 -22.37 27.29 -1.49
C ILE A 271 -23.18 27.05 -2.78
N GLN A 272 -24.17 26.16 -2.76
CA GLN A 272 -25.07 25.95 -3.90
C GLN A 272 -25.92 27.20 -4.21
N ASN A 273 -26.37 27.92 -3.19
CA ASN A 273 -27.14 29.15 -3.34
C ASN A 273 -26.28 30.36 -3.75
N LEU A 274 -25.05 30.47 -3.27
CA LEU A 274 -24.12 31.55 -3.65
C LEU A 274 -23.75 31.48 -5.14
N ILE A 275 -23.65 30.27 -5.70
CA ILE A 275 -23.37 30.03 -7.13
C ILE A 275 -24.62 30.26 -8.00
N TYR A 276 -25.83 30.16 -7.44
CA TYR A 276 -27.07 30.38 -8.17
C TYR A 276 -27.45 31.85 -8.31
N VAL A 277 -26.94 32.74 -7.45
CA VAL A 277 -27.39 34.15 -7.41
C VAL A 277 -26.78 35.05 -8.51
N ASP A 278 -25.65 34.72 -9.14
CA ASP A 278 -24.96 35.68 -10.03
C ASP A 278 -24.90 35.33 -11.54
N ARG A 279 -25.83 34.52 -12.05
CA ARG A 279 -26.01 34.35 -13.52
C ARG A 279 -27.10 35.24 -14.13
N SER A 280 -27.97 35.85 -13.31
CA SER A 280 -29.05 36.72 -13.80
C SER A 280 -28.57 38.16 -14.10
N GLN A 281 -27.55 38.64 -13.38
CA GLN A 281 -26.94 39.96 -13.59
C GLN A 281 -26.07 40.00 -14.86
N TYR A 282 -25.35 38.91 -15.17
CA TYR A 282 -24.44 38.86 -16.32
C TYR A 282 -25.16 38.90 -17.69
N LYS A 283 -26.41 38.41 -17.76
CA LYS A 283 -27.22 38.47 -19.00
C LYS A 283 -27.77 39.87 -19.33
N LYS A 284 -27.89 40.77 -18.34
CA LYS A 284 -28.34 42.17 -18.59
C LYS A 284 -27.21 43.09 -19.07
N SER A 285 -25.95 42.76 -18.73
CA SER A 285 -24.76 43.50 -19.18
C SER A 285 -24.46 43.34 -20.68
N ILE A 286 -24.62 42.13 -21.22
CA ILE A 286 -24.24 41.82 -22.61
C ILE A 286 -25.25 42.38 -23.64
N ARG A 287 -26.51 42.63 -23.27
CA ARG A 287 -27.52 43.19 -24.18
C ARG A 287 -27.45 44.71 -24.39
N ARG A 288 -26.61 45.45 -23.64
CA ARG A 288 -26.48 46.91 -23.76
C ARG A 288 -25.28 47.39 -24.59
N LYS A 289 -24.40 46.48 -25.05
CA LYS A 289 -23.23 46.81 -25.89
C LYS A 289 -23.40 46.50 -27.39
N THR A 290 -24.59 46.11 -27.81
CA THR A 290 -24.96 45.91 -29.22
C THR A 290 -26.15 46.78 -29.58
N LYS A 291 -25.92 48.09 -29.60
CA LYS A 291 -26.69 49.08 -30.37
C LYS A 291 -25.80 50.28 -30.62
#